data_AF-A0A2M7UWJ1-F1
#
_entry.id   AF-A0A2M7UWJ1-F1
#
_cell.length_a   1.000
_cell.length_b   1.000
_cell.length_c   1.000
_cell.angle_alpha   90.00
_cell.angle_beta   90.00
_cell.angle_gamma   90.00
#
_symmetry.space_group_name_H-M   'P 1'
#
loop_
_entity.id
_entity.type
_entity.pdbx_description
1 polymer ?
#
loop_
_entity_poly.entity_id
_entity_poly.type
_entity_poly.pdbx_seq_one_letter_code
_entity_poly.pdbx_strand_id
1 'polypeptide(L)'
;MSKRIKKVVCLGGGTGVSVVLSGLKKYPIDLTAVVTMFDSGGSSGKLRKELGILPLGDVRQCLVVLSAENNLAPLFYYRFGKGGLRGHNLGNLLIAAAIEATGSLDRAVDKIAKI
;
A
#
# COMPACT_ATOMS: atom_id res chain seq x y z
N MET A 1 16.23 -8.44 31.83
CA MET A 1 15.80 -7.07 31.42
C MET A 1 14.95 -7.20 30.16
N SER A 2 13.67 -6.80 30.20
CA SER A 2 12.81 -6.81 29.01
C SER A 2 13.37 -5.82 27.99
N LYS A 3 13.70 -6.31 26.79
CA LYS A 3 14.29 -5.49 25.73
C LYS A 3 13.20 -4.55 25.21
N ARG A 4 13.29 -3.26 25.55
CA ARG A 4 12.29 -2.25 25.15
C ARG A 4 12.22 -2.18 23.61
N ILE A 5 11.06 -2.48 23.05
CA ILE A 5 10.82 -2.37 21.60
C ILE A 5 10.96 -0.90 21.20
N LYS A 6 11.81 -0.62 20.20
CA LYS A 6 11.99 0.74 19.68
C LYS A 6 10.84 1.07 18.74
N LYS A 7 10.29 2.29 18.87
CA LYS A 7 9.31 2.84 17.93
C LYS A 7 10.04 3.60 16.83
N VAL A 8 9.78 3.25 15.58
CA VAL A 8 10.44 3.82 14.40
C VAL A 8 9.37 4.27 13.41
N VAL A 9 9.45 5.53 12.98
CA VAL A 9 8.55 6.11 11.98
C VAL A 9 9.35 6.37 10.70
N CYS A 10 8.92 5.79 9.59
CA CYS A 10 9.45 6.08 8.25
C CYS A 10 8.54 7.08 7.55
N LEU A 11 9.10 8.24 7.20
CA LEU A 11 8.42 9.32 6.48
C LEU A 11 8.96 9.37 5.05
N GLY A 12 8.08 9.36 4.04
CA GLY A 12 8.53 9.53 2.65
C GLY A 12 7.48 9.15 1.62
N GLY A 13 7.88 8.61 0.47
CA GLY A 13 7.00 8.11 -0.57
C GLY A 13 7.75 7.19 -1.54
N GLY A 14 7.03 6.68 -2.54
CA GLY A 14 7.58 5.85 -3.59
C GLY A 14 8.30 4.59 -3.12
N THR A 15 9.22 4.12 -3.97
CA THR A 15 9.96 2.87 -3.77
C THR A 15 11.02 2.94 -2.67
N GLY A 16 11.51 4.14 -2.32
CA GLY A 16 12.53 4.32 -1.29
C GLY A 16 12.04 3.86 0.09
N VAL A 17 10.83 4.29 0.47
CA VAL A 17 10.23 3.91 1.76
C VAL A 17 9.97 2.41 1.80
N SER A 18 9.43 1.80 0.74
CA SER A 18 9.14 0.37 0.73
C SER A 18 10.39 -0.51 0.89
N VAL A 19 11.53 -0.10 0.29
CA VAL A 19 12.82 -0.78 0.50
C VAL A 19 13.30 -0.67 1.96
N VAL A 20 13.22 0.52 2.54
CA VAL A 20 13.60 0.75 3.95
C VAL A 20 12.72 -0.08 4.89
N LEU A 21 11.40 -0.08 4.70
CA LEU A 21 10.46 -0.87 5.50
C LEU A 21 10.77 -2.38 5.41
N SER A 22 11.11 -2.89 4.23
CA SER A 22 11.45 -4.30 4.01
C SER A 22 12.69 -4.74 4.80
N GLY A 23 13.69 -3.87 4.91
CA GLY A 23 14.86 -4.10 5.75
C GLY A 23 14.53 -4.00 7.24
N LEU A 24 13.83 -2.92 7.63
CA LEU A 24 13.53 -2.60 9.02
C LEU A 24 12.60 -3.62 9.70
N LYS A 25 11.65 -4.20 8.95
CA LYS A 25 10.73 -5.23 9.46
C LYS A 25 11.42 -6.49 10.02
N LYS A 26 12.69 -6.72 9.66
CA LYS A 26 13.48 -7.87 10.15
C LYS A 26 13.99 -7.68 11.59
N TYR A 27 13.82 -6.50 12.17
CA TYR A 27 14.27 -6.18 13.52
C TYR A 27 13.08 -6.15 14.50
N PRO A 28 13.31 -6.38 15.80
CA PRO A 28 12.27 -6.31 16.82
C PRO A 28 11.93 -4.84 17.16
N ILE A 29 11.26 -4.17 16.23
CA ILE A 29 10.85 -2.76 16.32
C ILE A 29 9.36 -2.61 16.00
N ASP A 30 8.76 -1.57 16.57
CA ASP A 30 7.41 -1.12 16.25
C ASP A 30 7.51 -0.09 15.12
N LEU A 31 7.06 -0.47 13.93
CA LEU A 31 7.32 0.25 12.68
C LEU A 31 6.05 0.93 12.17
N THR A 32 6.11 2.24 11.98
CA THR A 32 5.04 3.04 11.38
C THR A 32 5.53 3.64 10.07
N ALA A 33 4.71 3.57 9.02
CA ALA A 33 4.98 4.21 7.74
C ALA A 33 4.01 5.37 7.53
N VAL A 34 4.55 6.56 7.28
CA VAL A 34 3.79 7.75 6.85
C VAL A 34 4.24 8.06 5.44
N VAL A 35 3.37 7.80 4.48
CA VAL A 35 3.69 7.94 3.06
C VAL A 35 2.88 9.03 2.38
N THR A 36 3.53 9.73 1.46
CA THR A 36 2.86 10.68 0.59
C THR A 36 2.02 9.93 -0.44
N MET A 37 0.95 10.58 -0.93
CA MET A 37 0.06 10.05 -1.96
C MET A 37 0.01 11.00 -3.16
N PHE A 38 1.15 11.60 -3.50
CA PHE A 38 1.24 12.59 -4.59
C PHE A 38 1.63 11.98 -5.93
N ASP A 39 2.09 10.72 -5.96
CA ASP A 39 2.67 10.14 -7.17
C ASP A 39 1.59 9.80 -8.21
N SER A 40 1.62 10.46 -9.37
CA SER A 40 0.50 10.49 -10.31
C SER A 40 0.87 10.19 -11.76
N GLY A 41 1.54 9.05 -11.99
CA GLY A 41 1.74 8.47 -13.33
C GLY A 41 0.85 7.25 -13.60
N GLY A 42 0.29 7.14 -14.82
CA GLY A 42 -0.35 5.92 -15.31
C GLY A 42 -1.72 5.58 -14.67
N SER A 43 -1.91 4.32 -14.27
CA SER A 43 -3.20 3.83 -13.78
C SER A 43 -3.68 4.47 -12.47
N SER A 44 -2.77 4.84 -11.56
CA SER A 44 -3.17 5.55 -10.33
C SER A 44 -3.80 6.92 -10.65
N GLY A 45 -3.32 7.57 -11.72
CA GLY A 45 -3.92 8.80 -12.24
C GLY A 45 -5.30 8.58 -12.86
N LYS A 46 -5.54 7.43 -13.52
CA LYS A 46 -6.87 7.08 -14.05
C LYS A 46 -7.88 6.86 -12.92
N LEU A 47 -7.53 6.07 -11.91
CA LEU A 47 -8.39 5.84 -10.74
C LEU A 47 -8.69 7.14 -9.99
N ARG A 48 -7.71 8.04 -9.88
CA ARG A 48 -7.94 9.38 -9.30
C ARG A 48 -8.96 10.19 -10.11
N LYS A 49 -8.89 10.17 -11.44
CA LYS A 49 -9.82 10.91 -12.31
C LYS A 49 -11.22 10.30 -12.31
N GLU A 50 -11.32 8.98 -12.29
CA GLU A 50 -12.59 8.25 -12.40
C GLU A 50 -13.33 8.14 -11.06
N LEU A 51 -12.60 7.92 -9.96
CA LEU A 51 -13.19 7.65 -8.64
C LEU A 51 -12.97 8.80 -7.63
N GLY A 52 -12.24 9.86 -8.00
CA GLY A 52 -11.95 10.96 -7.09
C GLY A 52 -11.02 10.60 -5.92
N ILE A 53 -10.40 9.41 -5.93
CA ILE A 53 -9.55 8.92 -4.84
C ILE A 53 -8.08 9.36 -4.99
N LEU A 54 -7.37 9.42 -3.88
CA LEU A 54 -5.92 9.66 -3.89
C LEU A 54 -5.16 8.50 -4.56
N PRO A 55 -3.99 8.76 -5.18
CA PRO A 55 -3.13 7.71 -5.71
C PRO A 55 -2.76 6.65 -4.67
N LEU A 56 -3.09 5.39 -4.97
CA LEU A 56 -2.97 4.27 -4.01
C LEU A 56 -1.63 3.52 -4.04
N GLY A 57 -0.73 3.88 -4.96
CA GLY A 57 0.47 3.10 -5.26
C GLY A 57 1.43 2.93 -4.09
N ASP A 58 1.68 4.01 -3.36
CA ASP A 58 2.62 4.05 -2.22
C ASP A 58 2.04 3.36 -0.99
N VAL A 59 0.76 3.61 -0.71
CA VAL A 59 0.00 2.91 0.35
C VAL A 59 0.00 1.40 0.09
N ARG A 60 -0.28 0.98 -1.15
CA ARG A 60 -0.24 -0.43 -1.56
C ARG A 60 1.13 -1.06 -1.32
N GLN A 61 2.21 -0.39 -1.73
CA GLN A 61 3.56 -0.95 -1.50
C GLN A 61 3.86 -1.12 -0.02
N CYS A 62 3.53 -0.13 0.81
CA CYS A 62 3.74 -0.23 2.25
C CYS A 62 2.93 -1.37 2.87
N LEU A 63 1.67 -1.52 2.48
CA LEU A 63 0.80 -2.62 2.93
C LEU A 63 1.43 -3.98 2.61
N VAL A 64 1.90 -4.19 1.38
CA VAL A 64 2.49 -5.48 0.98
C VAL A 64 3.83 -5.74 1.65
N VAL A 65 4.65 -4.72 1.88
CA VAL A 65 5.93 -4.90 2.58
C VAL A 65 5.70 -5.23 4.06
N LEU A 66 4.73 -4.57 4.69
CA LEU A 66 4.44 -4.74 6.10
C LEU A 66 3.57 -5.97 6.40
N SER A 67 2.78 -6.47 5.44
CA SER A 67 1.98 -7.69 5.61
C SER A 67 2.86 -8.88 5.96
N ALA A 68 2.41 -9.76 6.87
CA ALA A 68 3.11 -11.01 7.17
C ALA A 68 3.38 -11.83 5.88
N GLU A 69 4.24 -12.85 5.93
CA GLU A 69 4.49 -13.72 4.77
C GLU A 69 3.17 -14.24 4.21
N ASN A 70 2.72 -13.65 3.10
CA ASN A 70 1.38 -13.81 2.57
C ASN A 70 1.50 -14.20 1.10
N ASN A 71 0.90 -15.35 0.76
CA ASN A 71 0.84 -15.87 -0.60
C ASN A 71 0.11 -14.93 -1.58
N LEU A 72 -0.53 -13.87 -1.07
CA LEU A 72 -1.24 -12.86 -1.86
C LEU A 72 -0.35 -11.71 -2.34
N ALA A 73 0.88 -11.56 -1.85
CA ALA A 73 1.78 -10.47 -2.27
C ALA A 73 1.94 -10.35 -3.80
N PRO A 74 2.08 -11.46 -4.58
CA PRO A 74 2.12 -11.38 -6.05
C PRO A 74 0.86 -10.77 -6.67
N LEU A 75 -0.32 -11.01 -6.08
CA LEU A 75 -1.59 -10.46 -6.58
C LEU A 75 -1.66 -8.94 -6.39
N PHE A 76 -1.13 -8.42 -5.29
CA PHE A 76 -1.06 -6.97 -5.09
C PHE A 76 -0.12 -6.29 -6.09
N TYR A 77 0.92 -6.96 -6.56
CA TYR A 77 1.80 -6.45 -7.62
C TYR A 77 1.27 -6.67 -9.05
N TYR A 78 0.28 -7.55 -9.23
CA TYR A 78 -0.24 -7.89 -10.55
C TYR A 78 -0.75 -6.67 -11.31
N ARG A 79 -0.31 -6.53 -12.57
CA ARG A 79 -0.73 -5.48 -13.49
C ARG A 79 -1.35 -6.10 -14.74
N PHE A 80 -2.56 -5.69 -15.06
CA PHE A 80 -3.28 -6.16 -16.24
C PHE A 80 -2.58 -5.69 -17.53
N GLY A 81 -2.22 -6.63 -18.40
CA GLY A 81 -1.57 -6.34 -19.68
C GLY A 81 -2.51 -6.12 -20.86
N LYS A 82 -3.78 -6.53 -20.74
CA LYS A 82 -4.77 -6.55 -21.84
C LYS A 82 -6.20 -6.34 -21.34
N GLY A 83 -7.13 -6.06 -22.27
CA GLY A 83 -8.55 -5.85 -21.99
C GLY A 83 -8.87 -4.47 -21.39
N GLY A 84 -10.11 -4.30 -20.92
CA GLY A 84 -10.59 -3.03 -20.36
C GLY A 84 -9.82 -2.56 -19.11
N LEU A 85 -9.23 -3.50 -18.37
CA LEU A 85 -8.40 -3.20 -17.21
C LEU A 85 -6.93 -2.92 -17.57
N ARG A 86 -6.55 -2.88 -18.85
CA ARG A 86 -5.15 -2.72 -19.26
C ARG A 86 -4.48 -1.52 -18.58
N GLY A 87 -3.35 -1.80 -17.93
CA GLY A 87 -2.57 -0.84 -17.18
C GLY A 87 -2.98 -0.73 -15.71
N HIS A 88 -4.16 -1.19 -15.30
CA HIS A 88 -4.55 -1.23 -13.89
C HIS A 88 -3.74 -2.24 -13.09
N ASN A 89 -3.50 -1.92 -11.83
CA ASN A 89 -2.90 -2.84 -10.87
C ASN A 89 -3.98 -3.38 -9.95
N LEU A 90 -4.00 -4.70 -9.76
CA LEU A 90 -5.02 -5.38 -8.97
C LEU A 90 -5.05 -4.90 -7.51
N GLY A 91 -3.87 -4.73 -6.88
CA GLY A 91 -3.79 -4.19 -5.52
C GLY A 91 -4.42 -2.79 -5.38
N ASN A 92 -4.21 -1.90 -6.36
CA ASN A 92 -4.86 -0.59 -6.37
C ASN A 92 -6.39 -0.71 -6.52
N LEU A 93 -6.87 -1.65 -7.34
CA LEU A 93 -8.31 -1.88 -7.51
C LEU A 93 -8.95 -2.42 -6.23
N LEU A 94 -8.27 -3.34 -5.53
CA LEU A 94 -8.73 -3.88 -4.26
C LEU A 94 -8.84 -2.78 -3.19
N ILE A 95 -7.82 -1.92 -3.09
CA ILE A 95 -7.85 -0.80 -2.14
C ILE A 95 -8.93 0.21 -2.54
N ALA A 96 -9.10 0.52 -3.83
CA ALA A 96 -10.16 1.40 -4.31
C ALA A 96 -11.56 0.87 -3.97
N ALA A 97 -11.81 -0.42 -4.23
CA ALA A 97 -13.07 -1.07 -3.85
C ALA A 97 -13.29 -1.06 -2.34
N ALA A 98 -12.23 -1.23 -1.54
CA ALA A 98 -12.32 -1.12 -0.09
C ALA A 98 -12.70 0.30 0.35
N ILE A 99 -12.14 1.35 -0.25
CA ILE A 99 -12.50 2.75 0.02
C ILE A 99 -13.97 3.00 -0.28
N GLU A 100 -14.46 2.53 -1.42
CA GLU A 100 -15.86 2.67 -1.82
C GLU A 100 -16.79 1.94 -0.84
N ALA A 101 -16.42 0.72 -0.43
CA ALA A 101 -17.22 -0.07 0.51
C ALA A 101 -17.22 0.49 1.95
N THR A 102 -16.14 1.16 2.39
CA THR A 102 -16.05 1.72 3.76
C THR A 102 -16.44 3.18 3.83
N GLY A 103 -16.46 3.89 2.69
CA GLY A 103 -16.59 5.34 2.62
C GLY A 103 -15.39 6.11 3.19
N SER A 104 -14.28 5.42 3.51
CA SER A 104 -13.14 6.05 4.19
C SER A 104 -11.82 5.33 3.90
N LEU A 105 -10.77 6.11 3.61
CA LEU A 105 -9.44 5.62 3.26
C LEU A 105 -8.77 4.89 4.43
N ASP A 106 -8.82 5.49 5.62
CA ASP A 106 -8.29 4.92 6.85
C ASP A 106 -8.91 3.54 7.14
N ARG A 107 -10.24 3.42 7.11
CA ARG A 107 -10.93 2.13 7.32
C ARG A 107 -10.61 1.13 6.21
N ALA A 108 -10.43 1.58 4.98
CA ALA A 108 -10.06 0.70 3.86
C ALA A 108 -8.66 0.12 4.04
N VAL A 109 -7.69 0.95 4.43
CA VAL A 109 -6.31 0.52 4.74
C VAL A 109 -6.32 -0.49 5.89
N ASP A 110 -7.05 -0.21 6.97
CA ASP A 110 -7.19 -1.14 8.10
C ASP A 110 -7.82 -2.47 7.70
N LYS A 111 -8.76 -2.46 6.76
CA LYS A 111 -9.42 -3.67 6.26
C LYS A 111 -8.47 -4.48 5.38
N ILE A 112 -7.74 -3.83 4.47
CA ILE A 112 -6.77 -4.49 3.59
C ILE A 112 -5.58 -5.03 4.38
N ALA A 113 -5.12 -4.33 5.42
CA ALA A 113 -4.02 -4.78 6.28
C ALA A 113 -4.28 -6.09 7.04
N LYS A 114 -5.56 -6.51 7.12
CA LYS A 114 -6.00 -7.74 7.78
C LYS A 114 -6.17 -8.93 6.82
N ILE A 115 -5.98 -8.72 5.52
CA ILE A 115 -6.05 -9.75 4.46
C ILE A 115 -4.65 -10.30 4.21
#